data_AF-A0A971GTG1-F1
#
_entry.id   AF-A0A971GTG1-F1
#
_cell.length_a   1.000
_cell.length_b   1.000
_cell.length_c   1.000
_cell.angle_alpha   90.00
_cell.angle_beta   90.00
_cell.angle_gamma   90.00
#
_symmetry.space_group_name_H-M   'P 1'
#
loop_
_entity.id
_entity.type
_entity.pdbx_description
1 polymer ?
#
loop_
_entity_poly.entity_id
_entity_poly.type
_entity_poly.pdbx_seq_one_letter_code
_entity_poly.pdbx_strand_id
1 'polypeptide(L)'
;MSDERVVIFIDGSNLYMGLRQEIPNGRIDMGRFAAKLCGPERQLVRTYYYYAPVDQFDDPELYRMQQPFLKALRNIPYFQLQLGKLERTPSGQYIEKGIDVYLATDMLKYAYKDIYDTAIIVTGDGDFTYVVREVKDLGKHVENASLRSSRSLMLSQTCDRFTTLDYAFFSDLLLTPYVSSTSPYENGDHAGDAMPSAEPLDEDSAESYRMTPNDEHQD
;
A
#
# COMPACT_ATOMS: atom_id res chain seq x y z
N MET A 1 10.23 -3.29 28.10
CA MET A 1 9.56 -2.92 26.84
C MET A 1 8.73 -1.69 27.16
N SER A 2 8.71 -0.70 26.29
CA SER A 2 7.84 0.46 26.44
C SER A 2 6.39 0.00 26.35
N ASP A 3 5.50 0.59 27.15
CA ASP A 3 4.05 0.36 27.04
C ASP A 3 3.43 1.17 25.88
N GLU A 4 4.25 1.77 25.03
CA GLU A 4 3.82 2.54 23.86
C GLU A 4 3.11 1.64 22.84
N ARG A 5 1.86 1.99 22.56
CA ARG A 5 0.96 1.28 21.65
C ARG A 5 1.06 1.87 20.25
N VAL A 6 1.34 1.00 19.28
CA VAL A 6 1.49 1.37 17.88
C VAL A 6 0.35 0.79 17.05
N VAL A 7 -0.25 1.63 16.20
CA VAL A 7 -1.13 1.18 15.11
C VAL A 7 -0.52 1.58 13.78
N ILE A 8 -0.55 0.67 12.82
CA ILE A 8 0.00 0.89 11.47
C ILE A 8 -1.16 0.98 10.49
N PHE A 9 -1.17 2.02 9.65
CA PHE A 9 -2.14 2.27 8.59
C PHE A 9 -1.42 2.19 7.26
N ILE A 10 -1.74 1.20 6.44
CA ILE A 10 -1.07 0.93 5.17
C ILE A 10 -2.01 1.24 4.03
N ASP A 11 -1.63 2.22 3.21
CA ASP A 11 -2.19 2.43 1.89
C ASP A 11 -1.64 1.34 0.96
N GLY A 12 -2.51 0.38 0.61
CA GLY A 12 -2.13 -0.81 -0.13
C GLY A 12 -1.65 -0.50 -1.54
N SER A 13 -2.27 0.48 -2.20
CA SER A 13 -1.99 0.85 -3.58
C SER A 13 -0.70 1.64 -3.67
N ASN A 14 -0.47 2.59 -2.75
CA ASN A 14 0.80 3.32 -2.70
C ASN A 14 1.98 2.39 -2.35
N LEU A 15 1.81 1.48 -1.38
CA LEU A 15 2.82 0.50 -1.06
C LEU A 15 3.10 -0.44 -2.24
N TYR A 16 2.06 -0.93 -2.92
CA TYR A 16 2.21 -1.82 -4.07
C TYR A 16 2.99 -1.17 -5.21
N MET A 17 2.60 0.04 -5.63
CA MET A 17 3.29 0.78 -6.69
C MET A 17 4.76 1.00 -6.35
N GLY A 18 5.04 1.34 -5.10
CA GLY A 18 6.41 1.49 -4.64
C GLY A 18 7.22 0.19 -4.68
N LEU A 19 6.67 -0.91 -4.16
CA LEU A 19 7.37 -2.21 -4.15
C LEU A 19 7.74 -2.66 -5.57
N ARG A 20 6.85 -2.44 -6.54
CA ARG A 20 7.10 -2.76 -7.96
C ARG A 20 8.30 -1.99 -8.52
N GLN A 21 8.58 -0.78 -8.02
CA GLN A 21 9.71 0.04 -8.43
C GLN A 21 11.00 -0.34 -7.70
N GLU A 22 10.98 -0.49 -6.37
CA GLU A 22 12.19 -0.72 -5.55
C GLU A 22 12.69 -2.17 -5.60
N ILE A 23 11.78 -3.14 -5.65
CA ILE A 23 12.11 -4.57 -5.70
C ILE A 23 11.32 -5.26 -6.82
N PRO A 24 11.68 -5.05 -8.09
CA PRO A 24 10.99 -5.68 -9.21
C PRO A 24 10.94 -7.20 -9.04
N ASN A 25 9.73 -7.77 -9.03
CA ASN A 25 9.42 -9.19 -8.78
C ASN A 25 9.70 -9.69 -7.35
N GLY A 26 10.17 -8.83 -6.45
CA GLY A 26 10.34 -9.13 -5.04
C GLY A 26 8.99 -9.22 -4.33
N ARG A 27 8.90 -10.15 -3.38
CA ARG A 27 7.77 -10.27 -2.46
C ARG A 27 8.28 -10.07 -1.05
N ILE A 28 7.53 -9.39 -0.21
CA ILE A 28 7.90 -9.16 1.19
C ILE A 28 6.96 -9.90 2.14
N ASP A 29 7.50 -10.34 3.26
CA ASP A 29 6.70 -10.80 4.39
C ASP A 29 6.02 -9.61 5.07
N MET A 30 4.70 -9.48 4.87
CA MET A 30 3.91 -8.36 5.39
C MET A 30 3.80 -8.34 6.93
N GLY A 31 3.91 -9.49 7.58
CA GLY A 31 3.92 -9.59 9.04
C GLY A 31 5.24 -9.08 9.61
N ARG A 32 6.36 -9.52 9.02
CA ARG A 32 7.70 -9.01 9.37
C ARG A 32 7.86 -7.54 9.00
N PHE A 33 7.25 -7.09 7.91
CA PHE A 33 7.20 -5.67 7.54
C PHE A 33 6.54 -4.83 8.64
N ALA A 34 5.33 -5.21 9.09
CA ALA A 34 4.64 -4.53 10.18
C ALA A 34 5.44 -4.58 11.50
N ALA A 35 6.02 -5.74 11.84
CA ALA A 35 6.87 -5.89 13.01
C ALA A 35 8.13 -5.02 12.95
N LYS A 36 8.77 -4.90 11.78
CA LYS A 36 9.95 -4.07 11.57
C LYS A 36 9.65 -2.58 11.70
N LEU A 37 8.51 -2.12 11.17
CA LEU A 37 8.03 -0.74 11.37
C LEU A 37 7.75 -0.45 12.85
N CYS A 38 7.08 -1.37 13.55
CA CYS A 38 6.82 -1.22 14.98
C CYS A 38 8.11 -1.25 15.81
N GLY A 39 9.09 -2.07 15.44
CA GLY A 39 10.31 -2.25 16.23
C GLY A 39 10.07 -3.05 17.53
N PRO A 40 11.15 -3.48 18.20
CA PRO A 40 11.07 -4.45 19.31
C PRO A 40 10.68 -3.84 20.67
N GLU A 41 10.69 -2.53 20.80
CA GLU A 41 10.51 -1.84 22.08
C GLU A 41 9.07 -1.40 22.34
N ARG A 42 8.19 -1.48 21.32
CA ARG A 42 6.81 -0.98 21.31
C ARG A 42 5.82 -2.11 21.08
N GLN A 43 4.56 -1.90 21.48
CA GLN A 43 3.50 -2.89 21.30
C GLN A 43 2.72 -2.63 20.01
N LEU A 44 2.79 -3.54 19.04
CA LEU A 44 1.91 -3.52 17.88
C LEU A 44 0.47 -3.91 18.29
N VAL A 45 -0.45 -2.95 18.27
CA VAL A 45 -1.87 -3.17 18.58
C VAL A 45 -2.63 -3.71 17.38
N ARG A 46 -2.43 -3.08 16.22
CA ARG A 46 -3.08 -3.47 14.96
C ARG A 46 -2.32 -2.95 13.74
N THR A 47 -2.41 -3.69 12.65
CA THR A 47 -2.09 -3.21 11.31
C THR A 47 -3.36 -3.21 10.47
N TYR A 48 -3.71 -2.06 9.91
CA TYR A 48 -4.79 -1.91 8.95
C TYR A 48 -4.21 -1.74 7.55
N TYR A 49 -4.71 -2.52 6.61
CA TYR A 49 -4.30 -2.46 5.20
C TYR A 49 -5.52 -2.11 4.35
N TYR A 50 -5.47 -0.93 3.75
CA TYR A 50 -6.55 -0.34 2.97
C TYR A 50 -6.30 -0.64 1.50
N TYR A 51 -7.30 -1.22 0.83
CA TYR A 51 -7.16 -1.65 -0.55
C TYR A 51 -8.51 -1.72 -1.25
N ALA A 52 -8.59 -1.32 -2.51
CA ALA A 52 -9.77 -1.48 -3.35
C ALA A 52 -9.57 -2.68 -4.29
N PRO A 53 -10.08 -3.88 -3.95
CA PRO A 53 -9.97 -5.02 -4.84
C PRO A 53 -10.76 -4.78 -6.12
N VAL A 54 -10.25 -5.32 -7.23
CA VAL A 54 -11.02 -5.40 -8.48
C VAL A 54 -12.29 -6.20 -8.24
N ASP A 55 -13.42 -5.78 -8.81
CA ASP A 55 -14.68 -6.50 -8.66
C ASP A 55 -14.70 -7.75 -9.55
N GLN A 56 -15.29 -8.85 -9.04
CA GLN A 56 -15.39 -10.11 -9.77
C GLN A 56 -16.19 -10.00 -11.08
N PHE A 57 -17.12 -9.03 -11.17
CA PHE A 57 -17.94 -8.81 -12.35
C PHE A 57 -17.23 -7.95 -13.40
N ASP A 58 -16.25 -7.15 -12.96
CA ASP A 58 -15.45 -6.29 -13.82
C ASP A 58 -14.28 -7.05 -14.44
N ASP A 59 -13.54 -7.84 -13.63
CA ASP A 59 -12.47 -8.72 -14.10
C ASP A 59 -12.37 -9.98 -13.19
N PRO A 60 -13.00 -11.09 -13.60
CA PRO A 60 -12.99 -12.33 -12.82
C PRO A 60 -11.59 -12.95 -12.63
N GLU A 61 -10.70 -12.77 -13.62
CA GLU A 61 -9.37 -13.37 -13.58
C GLU A 61 -8.50 -12.64 -12.57
N LEU A 62 -8.44 -11.32 -12.68
CA LEU A 62 -7.72 -10.47 -11.75
C LEU A 62 -8.29 -10.60 -10.33
N TYR A 63 -9.62 -10.64 -10.20
CA TYR A 63 -10.28 -10.93 -8.92
C TYR A 63 -9.83 -12.25 -8.30
N ARG A 64 -9.76 -13.33 -9.09
CA ARG A 64 -9.34 -14.64 -8.60
C ARG A 64 -7.89 -14.62 -8.15
N MET A 65 -7.03 -13.98 -8.94
CA MET A 65 -5.62 -13.95 -8.63
C MET A 65 -5.34 -13.18 -7.33
N GLN A 66 -6.12 -12.15 -6.95
CA GLN A 66 -5.82 -11.34 -5.74
C GLN A 66 -6.22 -12.07 -4.44
N GLN A 67 -7.08 -13.09 -4.53
CA GLN A 67 -7.62 -13.77 -3.34
C GLN A 67 -6.56 -14.41 -2.44
N PRO A 68 -5.52 -15.10 -2.95
CA PRO A 68 -4.50 -15.70 -2.11
C PRO A 68 -3.71 -14.67 -1.30
N PHE A 69 -3.33 -13.52 -1.88
CA PHE A 69 -2.72 -12.43 -1.12
C PHE A 69 -3.66 -11.89 -0.04
N LEU A 70 -4.91 -11.56 -0.39
CA LEU A 70 -5.87 -11.06 0.60
C LEU A 70 -6.15 -12.11 1.70
N LYS A 71 -6.14 -13.40 1.37
CA LYS A 71 -6.25 -14.49 2.35
C LYS A 71 -5.01 -14.57 3.24
N ALA A 72 -3.81 -14.44 2.67
CA ALA A 72 -2.57 -14.42 3.42
C ALA A 72 -2.55 -13.27 4.42
N LEU A 73 -2.93 -12.05 3.99
CA LEU A 73 -3.04 -10.89 4.88
C LEU A 73 -4.00 -11.14 6.05
N ARG A 74 -5.18 -11.75 5.82
CA ARG A 74 -6.13 -12.08 6.90
C ARG A 74 -5.59 -13.08 7.92
N ASN A 75 -4.62 -13.91 7.54
CA ASN A 75 -4.02 -14.90 8.41
C ASN A 75 -2.85 -14.36 9.24
N ILE A 76 -2.37 -13.14 8.94
CA ILE A 76 -1.32 -12.49 9.72
C ILE A 76 -1.93 -11.99 11.03
N PRO A 77 -1.35 -12.34 12.21
CA PRO A 77 -1.83 -11.84 13.49
C PRO A 77 -1.88 -10.31 13.52
N TYR A 78 -2.97 -9.77 14.10
CA TYR A 78 -3.21 -8.33 14.23
C TYR A 78 -3.36 -7.54 12.91
N PHE A 79 -3.44 -8.22 11.77
CA PHE A 79 -3.62 -7.60 10.48
C PHE A 79 -5.12 -7.56 10.11
N GLN A 80 -5.62 -6.41 9.68
CA GLN A 80 -7.01 -6.20 9.28
C GLN A 80 -7.08 -5.55 7.90
N LEU A 81 -7.86 -6.17 7.01
CA LEU A 81 -8.15 -5.61 5.69
C LEU A 81 -9.32 -4.64 5.79
N GLN A 82 -9.15 -3.45 5.25
CA GLN A 82 -10.19 -2.47 5.02
C GLN A 82 -10.41 -2.34 3.52
N LEU A 83 -11.46 -2.97 3.01
CA LEU A 83 -11.71 -3.06 1.58
C LEU A 83 -12.63 -1.94 1.12
N GLY A 84 -12.12 -1.11 0.21
CA GLY A 84 -12.90 -0.12 -0.53
C GLY A 84 -13.58 -0.72 -1.75
N LYS A 85 -14.02 0.15 -2.65
CA LYS A 85 -14.57 -0.25 -3.95
C LYS A 85 -13.75 0.35 -5.07
N LEU A 86 -13.52 -0.46 -6.10
CA LEU A 86 -13.03 0.02 -7.37
C LEU A 86 -14.26 0.33 -8.24
N GLU A 87 -14.32 1.52 -8.81
CA GLU A 87 -15.42 1.91 -9.70
C GLU A 87 -14.89 2.29 -11.07
N ARG A 88 -15.61 1.84 -12.11
CA ARG A 88 -15.31 2.20 -13.48
C ARG A 88 -15.92 3.55 -13.83
N THR A 89 -15.11 4.48 -14.29
CA THR A 89 -15.55 5.78 -14.79
C THR A 89 -16.27 5.63 -16.13
N PRO A 90 -17.04 6.66 -16.57
CA PRO A 90 -17.56 6.70 -17.94
C PRO A 90 -16.48 6.62 -19.03
N SER A 91 -15.23 7.00 -18.73
CA SER A 91 -14.07 6.87 -19.62
C SER A 91 -13.47 5.46 -19.64
N GLY A 92 -13.99 4.54 -18.83
CA GLY A 92 -13.54 3.15 -18.74
C GLY A 92 -12.35 2.91 -17.80
N GLN A 93 -11.85 3.95 -17.12
CA GLN A 93 -10.77 3.86 -16.14
C GLN A 93 -11.31 3.39 -14.79
N TYR A 94 -10.50 2.66 -14.04
CA TYR A 94 -10.83 2.27 -12.67
C TYR A 94 -10.33 3.33 -11.67
N ILE A 95 -11.20 3.72 -10.74
CA ILE A 95 -10.89 4.66 -9.66
C ILE A 95 -11.20 4.00 -8.32
N GLU A 96 -10.25 4.07 -7.40
CA GLU A 96 -10.48 3.68 -6.01
C GLU A 96 -11.37 4.71 -5.32
N LYS A 97 -12.48 4.26 -4.74
CA LYS A 97 -13.39 5.14 -4.00
C LYS A 97 -13.30 4.92 -2.51
N GLY A 98 -12.98 6.01 -1.81
CA GLY A 98 -13.14 6.14 -0.37
C GLY A 98 -12.03 5.52 0.47
N ILE A 99 -10.99 4.94 -0.14
CA ILE A 99 -9.85 4.37 0.60
C ILE A 99 -9.18 5.43 1.48
N ASP A 100 -8.85 6.59 0.92
CA ASP A 100 -8.19 7.66 1.68
C ASP A 100 -9.09 8.20 2.79
N VAL A 101 -10.39 8.31 2.50
CA VAL A 101 -11.40 8.70 3.48
C VAL A 101 -11.48 7.68 4.62
N TYR A 102 -11.44 6.38 4.31
CA TYR A 102 -11.48 5.32 5.32
C TYR A 102 -10.24 5.37 6.21
N LEU A 103 -9.06 5.47 5.59
CA LEU A 103 -7.79 5.53 6.30
C LEU A 103 -7.74 6.75 7.21
N ALA A 104 -8.02 7.95 6.69
CA ALA A 104 -8.03 9.18 7.48
C ALA A 104 -9.07 9.13 8.61
N THR A 105 -10.28 8.64 8.32
CA THR A 105 -11.34 8.51 9.34
C THR A 105 -10.93 7.56 10.44
N ASP A 106 -10.32 6.42 10.10
CA ASP A 106 -9.87 5.42 11.07
C ASP A 106 -8.72 5.93 11.93
N MET A 107 -7.73 6.61 11.33
CA MET A 107 -6.66 7.27 12.08
C MET A 107 -7.24 8.19 13.15
N LEU A 108 -8.11 9.13 12.76
CA LEU A 108 -8.70 10.09 13.69
C LEU A 108 -9.60 9.42 14.73
N LYS A 109 -10.43 8.46 14.31
CA LYS A 109 -11.34 7.71 15.19
C LYS A 109 -10.58 6.93 16.25
N TYR A 110 -9.49 6.25 15.88
CA TYR A 110 -8.70 5.45 16.81
C TYR A 110 -7.79 6.32 17.70
N ALA A 111 -7.32 7.47 17.22
CA ALA A 111 -6.66 8.48 18.06
C ALA A 111 -7.61 8.98 19.16
N TYR A 112 -8.82 9.41 18.76
CA TYR A 112 -9.83 9.95 19.68
C TYR A 112 -10.27 8.92 20.73
N LYS A 113 -10.37 7.64 20.34
CA LYS A 113 -10.70 6.53 21.24
C LYS A 113 -9.53 6.03 22.09
N ASP A 114 -8.38 6.70 22.03
CA ASP A 114 -7.17 6.34 22.76
C ASP A 114 -6.71 4.89 22.52
N ILE A 115 -6.77 4.42 21.27
CA ILE A 115 -6.39 3.03 20.93
C ILE A 115 -4.86 2.87 20.78
N TYR A 116 -4.18 3.95 20.44
CA TYR A 116 -2.74 3.98 20.22
C TYR A 116 -2.12 5.25 20.78
N ASP A 117 -0.80 5.22 20.97
CA ASP A 117 0.02 6.37 21.33
C ASP A 117 0.75 6.89 20.08
N THR A 118 1.16 5.96 19.19
CA THR A 118 1.82 6.25 17.91
C THR A 118 1.08 5.63 16.74
N ALA A 119 0.81 6.44 15.70
CA ALA A 119 0.37 5.96 14.39
C ALA A 119 1.56 5.90 13.42
N ILE A 120 1.67 4.81 12.67
CA ILE A 120 2.57 4.74 11.51
C ILE A 120 1.71 4.74 10.25
N ILE A 121 1.83 5.78 9.43
CA ILE A 121 1.14 5.86 8.13
C ILE A 121 2.11 5.48 7.00
N VAL A 122 1.77 4.44 6.25
CA VAL A 122 2.54 3.95 5.12
C VAL A 122 1.89 4.42 3.82
N THR A 123 2.30 5.61 3.37
CA THR A 123 1.89 6.22 2.09
C THR A 123 2.81 7.39 1.74
N GLY A 124 2.97 7.64 0.45
CA GLY A 124 3.60 8.84 -0.08
C GLY A 124 2.62 10.00 -0.32
N ASP A 125 1.31 9.79 -0.18
CA ASP A 125 0.30 10.79 -0.55
C ASP A 125 0.23 11.98 0.42
N GLY A 126 0.35 13.19 -0.13
CA GLY A 126 0.31 14.44 0.63
C GLY A 126 -1.07 14.77 1.22
N ASP A 127 -2.15 14.19 0.71
CA ASP A 127 -3.52 14.53 1.12
C ASP A 127 -3.81 14.11 2.57
N PHE A 128 -3.05 13.16 3.12
CA PHE A 128 -3.13 12.78 4.53
C PHE A 128 -2.52 13.82 5.49
N THR A 129 -1.86 14.87 4.99
CA THR A 129 -1.22 15.88 5.85
C THR A 129 -2.21 16.49 6.86
N TYR A 130 -3.45 16.72 6.45
CA TYR A 130 -4.46 17.31 7.33
C TYR A 130 -4.79 16.37 8.50
N VAL A 131 -5.10 15.10 8.24
CA VAL A 131 -5.41 14.14 9.32
C VAL A 131 -4.21 13.91 10.24
N VAL A 132 -2.98 13.96 9.73
CA VAL A 132 -1.77 13.89 10.57
C VAL A 132 -1.74 15.03 11.58
N ARG A 133 -2.08 16.26 11.19
CA ARG A 133 -2.12 17.40 12.12
C ARG A 133 -3.18 17.19 13.20
N GLU A 134 -4.38 16.78 12.82
CA GLU A 134 -5.48 16.54 13.76
C GLU A 134 -5.14 15.42 14.75
N VAL A 135 -4.51 14.33 14.29
CA VAL A 135 -4.06 13.24 15.16
C VAL A 135 -2.98 13.72 16.15
N LYS A 136 -2.08 14.60 15.71
CA LYS A 136 -1.06 15.21 16.58
C LYS A 136 -1.66 16.19 17.60
N ASP A 137 -2.67 16.96 17.20
CA ASP A 137 -3.39 17.87 18.10
C ASP A 137 -4.16 17.11 19.21
N LEU A 138 -4.49 15.83 18.98
CA LEU A 138 -4.98 14.90 20.00
C LEU A 138 -3.88 14.33 20.92
N GLY A 139 -2.63 14.79 20.77
CA GLY A 139 -1.49 14.38 21.60
C GLY A 139 -0.86 13.05 21.18
N LYS A 140 -1.14 12.54 19.98
CA LYS A 140 -0.54 11.31 19.45
C LYS A 140 0.73 11.62 18.66
N HIS A 141 1.62 10.63 18.59
CA HIS A 141 2.76 10.69 17.68
C HIS A 141 2.39 10.10 16.32
N VAL A 142 2.95 10.65 15.26
CA VAL A 142 2.74 10.14 13.90
C VAL A 142 4.07 9.96 13.20
N GLU A 143 4.33 8.74 12.74
CA GLU A 143 5.48 8.40 11.89
C GLU A 143 4.98 8.15 10.46
N ASN A 144 5.73 8.60 9.45
CA ASN A 144 5.46 8.26 8.06
C ASN A 144 6.51 7.28 7.54
N ALA A 145 6.06 6.29 6.78
CA ALA A 145 6.94 5.44 5.97
C ALA A 145 6.51 5.53 4.51
N SER A 146 7.44 5.85 3.61
CA SER A 146 7.17 5.87 2.18
C SER A 146 8.42 5.63 1.35
N LEU A 147 8.20 5.27 0.09
CA LEU A 147 9.27 5.07 -0.89
C LEU A 147 9.77 6.42 -1.38
N ARG A 148 11.03 6.47 -1.81
CA ARG A 148 11.63 7.75 -2.26
C ARG A 148 10.94 8.34 -3.47
N SER A 149 10.46 7.49 -4.38
CA SER A 149 9.79 7.86 -5.63
C SER A 149 8.42 8.50 -5.41
N SER A 150 7.67 8.08 -4.39
CA SER A 150 6.30 8.55 -4.11
C SER A 150 6.20 9.52 -2.94
N ARG A 151 7.30 9.85 -2.26
CA ARG A 151 7.30 10.65 -1.03
C ARG A 151 6.79 12.08 -1.22
N SER A 152 5.69 12.42 -0.54
CA SER A 152 5.31 13.82 -0.27
C SER A 152 6.20 14.45 0.80
N LEU A 153 6.90 15.53 0.43
CA LEU A 153 7.70 16.32 1.37
C LEU A 153 6.84 16.93 2.48
N MET A 154 5.65 17.43 2.13
CA MET A 154 4.73 18.07 3.07
C MET A 154 4.24 17.08 4.13
N LEU A 155 3.86 15.87 3.74
CA LEU A 155 3.46 14.82 4.69
C LEU A 155 4.64 14.44 5.59
N SER A 156 5.81 14.19 5.00
CA SER A 156 6.99 13.74 5.74
C SER A 156 7.47 14.77 6.77
N GLN A 157 7.37 16.07 6.48
CA GLN A 157 7.74 17.16 7.39
C GLN A 157 6.68 17.41 8.47
N THR A 158 5.43 17.02 8.23
CA THR A 158 4.35 17.17 9.22
C THR A 158 4.39 16.05 10.28
N CYS A 159 4.83 14.85 9.89
CA CYS A 159 5.04 13.72 10.79
C CYS A 159 6.24 13.95 11.73
N ASP A 160 6.24 13.28 12.90
CA ASP A 160 7.28 13.38 13.91
C ASP A 160 8.55 12.60 13.54
N ARG A 161 8.38 11.50 12.80
CA ARG A 161 9.49 10.68 12.26
C ARG A 161 9.17 10.21 10.85
N PHE A 162 10.24 9.95 10.11
CA PHE A 162 10.16 9.46 8.74
C PHE A 162 11.06 8.24 8.54
N THR A 163 10.50 7.18 7.94
CA THR A 163 11.23 5.97 7.53
C THR A 163 11.21 5.87 6.01
N THR A 164 12.39 5.77 5.40
CA THR A 164 12.48 5.49 3.96
C THR A 164 12.29 4.00 3.71
N LEU A 165 11.39 3.67 2.79
CA LEU A 165 11.15 2.30 2.32
C LEU A 165 11.92 2.07 1.01
N ASP A 166 13.21 1.75 1.13
CA ASP A 166 14.10 1.44 0.01
C ASP A 166 14.53 -0.04 0.03
N TYR A 167 15.30 -0.46 -0.98
CA TYR A 167 15.83 -1.82 -1.04
C TYR A 167 16.51 -2.29 0.26
N ALA A 168 17.28 -1.41 0.93
CA ALA A 168 17.96 -1.78 2.18
C ALA A 168 16.94 -2.10 3.28
N PHE A 169 15.85 -1.33 3.35
CA PHE A 169 14.73 -1.63 4.24
C PHE A 169 14.07 -2.98 3.92
N PHE A 170 13.91 -3.34 2.65
CA PHE A 170 13.22 -4.57 2.24
C PHE A 170 14.09 -5.82 2.20
N SER A 171 15.40 -5.68 2.11
CA SER A 171 16.32 -6.79 1.79
C SER A 171 16.20 -8.03 2.70
N ASP A 172 15.93 -7.86 3.99
CA ASP A 172 15.73 -8.94 4.96
C ASP A 172 14.26 -9.38 5.10
N LEU A 173 13.34 -8.67 4.45
CA LEU A 173 11.91 -8.98 4.38
C LEU A 173 11.55 -9.79 3.14
N LEU A 174 12.48 -9.91 2.17
CA LEU A 174 12.26 -10.63 0.92
C LEU A 174 11.96 -12.11 1.15
N LEU A 175 10.98 -12.62 0.40
CA LEU A 175 10.70 -14.03 0.24
C LEU A 175 11.47 -14.53 -1.00
N THR A 176 12.50 -15.38 -0.86
CA THR A 176 13.30 -15.94 -2.00
C THR A 176 13.37 -17.47 -2.03
N PRO A 177 13.45 -18.11 -3.22
CA PRO A 177 12.56 -17.95 -4.38
C PRO A 177 11.75 -19.22 -4.69
N TYR A 178 10.55 -19.05 -5.25
CA TYR A 178 9.81 -20.10 -5.95
C TYR A 178 10.62 -20.56 -7.18
N VAL A 179 11.02 -21.83 -7.22
CA VAL A 179 11.70 -22.43 -8.38
C VAL A 179 10.62 -22.74 -9.42
N SER A 180 10.70 -22.05 -10.56
CA SER A 180 9.93 -22.37 -11.75
C SER A 180 10.41 -23.70 -12.34
N SER A 181 9.54 -24.71 -12.36
CA SER A 181 9.52 -25.65 -13.48
C SER A 181 8.07 -26.04 -13.77
N THR A 182 7.59 -25.55 -14.91
CA THR A 182 6.40 -25.97 -15.68
C THR A 182 5.03 -25.91 -14.98
N SER A 183 4.21 -24.94 -15.40
CA SER A 183 2.74 -25.02 -15.47
C SER A 183 2.32 -26.40 -16.03
N PRO A 184 1.31 -27.10 -15.48
CA PRO A 184 -0.06 -26.57 -15.41
C PRO A 184 -0.85 -26.99 -14.16
N TYR A 185 -2.03 -26.39 -14.01
CA TYR A 185 -3.14 -26.86 -13.19
C TYR A 185 -3.09 -28.35 -12.83
N GLU A 186 -2.69 -28.70 -11.60
CA GLU A 186 -3.16 -29.89 -10.87
C GLU A 186 -2.64 -29.90 -9.42
N ASN A 187 -3.58 -29.80 -8.48
CA ASN A 187 -3.58 -30.36 -7.12
C ASN A 187 -2.55 -29.90 -6.06
N GLY A 188 -3.06 -29.22 -5.03
CA GLY A 188 -2.65 -29.47 -3.64
C GLY A 188 -2.04 -28.29 -2.88
N ASP A 189 -2.86 -27.62 -2.06
CA ASP A 189 -2.52 -27.05 -0.74
C ASP A 189 -1.14 -26.40 -0.52
N HIS A 190 -0.96 -25.18 -1.03
CA HIS A 190 -0.02 -24.21 -0.45
C HIS A 190 -0.70 -22.84 -0.26
N ALA A 191 -0.98 -22.50 1.00
CA ALA A 191 -1.54 -21.22 1.39
C ALA A 191 -0.43 -20.14 1.37
N GLY A 192 -0.47 -19.25 0.39
CA GLY A 192 0.44 -18.09 0.30
C GLY A 192 0.65 -17.51 -1.11
N ASP A 193 0.25 -18.24 -2.16
CA ASP A 193 0.60 -17.88 -3.53
C ASP A 193 -0.51 -17.14 -4.27
N ALA A 194 -0.37 -15.81 -4.37
CA ALA A 194 -0.58 -14.98 -5.57
C ALA A 194 -0.70 -13.50 -5.18
N MET A 195 0.19 -12.67 -5.72
CA MET A 195 -0.07 -11.25 -5.99
C MET A 195 -0.22 -11.12 -7.51
N PRO A 196 -1.43 -11.05 -8.07
CA PRO A 196 -1.59 -10.55 -9.42
C PRO A 196 -1.30 -9.06 -9.45
N SER A 197 -0.70 -8.73 -10.57
CA SER A 197 -0.88 -7.47 -11.27
C SER A 197 -2.34 -7.01 -11.30
N ALA A 198 -2.71 -6.10 -10.40
CA ALA A 198 -3.39 -4.92 -10.93
C ALA A 198 -2.29 -4.17 -11.68
N GLU A 199 -2.17 -4.38 -12.99
CA GLU A 199 -1.45 -3.42 -13.81
C GLU A 199 -2.16 -2.07 -13.62
N PRO A 200 -1.44 -0.96 -13.39
CA PRO A 200 -2.00 0.31 -13.82
C PRO A 200 -2.26 0.16 -15.32
N LEU A 201 -3.49 0.45 -15.78
CA LEU A 201 -3.79 0.50 -17.21
C LEU A 201 -2.74 1.37 -17.92
N ASP A 202 -1.87 0.69 -18.67
CA ASP A 202 -0.75 1.11 -19.52
C ASP A 202 -0.28 2.58 -19.53
N GLU A 203 0.99 2.78 -19.12
CA GLU A 203 1.82 3.95 -19.48
C GLU A 203 2.05 4.08 -21.00
N ASP A 204 1.77 3.04 -21.79
CA ASP A 204 1.95 3.01 -23.25
C ASP A 204 0.92 3.88 -24.01
N SER A 205 -0.09 4.44 -23.32
CA SER A 205 -1.01 5.43 -23.90
C SER A 205 -0.51 6.87 -23.80
N ALA A 206 0.60 7.13 -23.08
CA ALA A 206 1.14 8.48 -22.86
C ALA A 206 2.22 8.92 -23.88
N GLU A 207 2.78 8.01 -24.69
CA GLU A 207 3.84 8.36 -25.66
C GLU A 207 3.34 8.58 -27.10
N SER A 208 2.08 8.30 -27.43
CA SER A 208 1.56 8.51 -28.80
C SER A 208 1.22 9.96 -29.16
N TYR A 209 1.58 10.95 -28.32
CA TYR A 209 1.35 12.38 -28.56
C TYR A 209 2.60 13.25 -28.42
N ARG A 210 3.80 12.69 -28.55
CA ARG A 210 5.00 13.48 -28.92
C ARG A 210 5.00 13.74 -30.42
N MET A 211 4.22 14.73 -30.85
CA MET A 211 4.46 15.39 -32.14
C MET A 211 5.81 16.12 -32.08
N THR A 212 6.77 15.70 -32.91
CA THR A 212 7.85 16.56 -33.39
C THR A 212 7.72 16.70 -34.91
N PRO A 213 8.43 17.68 -35.49
CA PRO A 213 7.92 18.96 -35.95
C PRO A 213 7.44 18.91 -37.41
N ASN A 214 6.43 19.70 -37.78
CA ASN A 214 6.23 20.05 -39.19
C ASN A 214 6.70 21.48 -39.43
N ASP A 215 7.88 21.55 -40.04
CA ASP A 215 8.28 22.61 -40.94
C ASP A 215 7.30 22.70 -42.13
N GLU A 216 7.03 23.96 -42.49
CA GLU A 216 6.86 24.53 -43.84
C GLU A 216 6.04 23.83 -44.94
N HIS A 217 5.02 24.54 -45.46
CA HIS A 217 5.00 25.18 -46.80
C HIS A 217 3.59 25.73 -47.13
N GLN A 218 3.50 27.01 -47.56
CA GLN A 218 3.02 27.49 -48.89
C GLN A 218 1.56 27.10 -49.19
N ASP A 219 0.61 28.01 -49.45
CA ASP A 219 0.63 29.20 -50.31
C ASP A 219 -0.18 30.41 -49.78
#